data_AF-A0A0M9ADL9-F1
#
_entry.id   AF-A0A0M9ADL9-F1
#
_cell.length_a   1.000
_cell.length_b   1.000
_cell.length_c   1.000
_cell.angle_alpha   90.00
_cell.angle_beta   90.00
_cell.angle_gamma   90.00
#
_symmetry.space_group_name_H-M   'P 1'
#
loop_
_entity.id
_entity.type
_entity.pdbx_description
1 polymer ?
#
loop_
_entity_poly.entity_id
_entity_poly.type
_entity_poly.pdbx_seq_one_letter_code
_entity_poly.pdbx_strand_id
1 'polypeptide(L)'
;MKAFRTTTLLEAIRNILRGKPHIDGLRYADKISARTQPQPNVPFGPYHKTSKVYYYTRDARRSVEPPSVIYAANQLKAGKVDLSRINLNPFKKQLSDK
;
A
#
# COMPACT_ATOMS: atom_id res chain seq x y z
N MET A 1 -33.41 14.47 -16.41
CA MET A 1 -33.02 13.05 -16.52
C MET A 1 -33.99 12.22 -15.70
N LYS A 2 -34.78 11.34 -16.32
CA LYS A 2 -35.70 10.44 -15.61
C LYS A 2 -34.88 9.25 -15.11
N ALA A 3 -34.58 9.23 -13.81
CA ALA A 3 -34.05 8.04 -13.16
C ALA A 3 -34.98 6.86 -13.47
N PHE A 4 -34.40 5.67 -13.70
CA PHE A 4 -35.15 4.44 -13.89
C PHE A 4 -35.93 4.15 -12.59
N ARG A 5 -37.16 4.65 -12.51
CA ARG A 5 -37.97 4.64 -11.30
C ARG A 5 -39.01 3.53 -11.40
N THR A 6 -39.20 2.81 -10.29
CA THR A 6 -40.42 2.02 -10.10
C THR A 6 -41.64 2.95 -10.17
N THR A 7 -42.82 2.42 -10.48
CA THR A 7 -44.06 3.22 -10.43
C THR A 7 -44.21 3.90 -9.05
N THR A 8 -44.76 5.11 -9.03
CA THR A 8 -44.87 5.95 -7.82
C THR A 8 -45.64 5.26 -6.69
N LEU A 9 -46.67 4.47 -7.04
CA LEU A 9 -47.44 3.67 -6.09
C LEU A 9 -46.56 2.60 -5.40
N LEU A 10 -45.75 1.87 -6.16
CA LEU A 10 -44.87 0.84 -5.59
C LEU A 10 -43.72 1.44 -4.78
N GLU A 11 -43.21 2.61 -5.18
CA GLU A 11 -42.22 3.36 -4.39
C GLU A 11 -42.80 3.77 -3.02
N ALA A 12 -44.03 4.29 -3.00
CA ALA A 12 -44.72 4.68 -1.77
C ALA A 12 -44.96 3.46 -0.85
N ILE A 13 -45.53 2.37 -1.36
CA ILE A 13 -45.75 1.14 -0.58
C ILE A 13 -44.43 0.64 0.01
N ARG A 14 -43.36 0.58 -0.81
CA ARG A 14 -42.04 0.10 -0.37
C ARG A 14 -41.43 1.00 0.72
N ASN A 15 -41.54 2.31 0.59
CA ASN A 15 -40.99 3.25 1.57
C ASN A 15 -41.77 3.23 2.89
N ILE A 16 -43.10 3.07 2.83
CA ILE A 16 -43.97 2.92 4.00
C ILE A 16 -43.63 1.63 4.75
N LEU A 17 -43.61 0.49 4.05
CA LEU A 17 -43.34 -0.81 4.68
C LEU A 17 -41.91 -0.93 5.24
N ARG A 18 -40.93 -0.25 4.64
CA ARG A 18 -39.53 -0.26 5.12
C ARG A 18 -39.23 0.83 6.16
N GLY A 19 -40.09 1.84 6.31
CA GLY A 19 -39.89 2.97 7.23
C GLY A 19 -38.75 3.93 6.86
N LYS A 20 -38.12 3.75 5.69
CA LYS A 20 -36.99 4.55 5.18
C LYS A 20 -36.96 4.55 3.64
N PRO A 21 -36.42 5.60 2.99
CA PRO A 21 -36.30 5.65 1.54
C PRO A 21 -35.40 4.54 0.99
N HIS A 22 -35.68 4.08 -0.22
CA HIS A 22 -34.93 3.00 -0.84
C HIS A 22 -33.63 3.55 -1.42
N ILE A 23 -32.50 2.97 -1.00
CA ILE A 23 -31.22 3.19 -1.65
C ILE A 23 -31.06 2.11 -2.70
N ASP A 24 -30.94 2.52 -3.95
CA ASP A 24 -30.75 1.61 -5.06
C ASP A 24 -29.28 1.18 -5.17
N GLY A 25 -29.03 -0.12 -5.20
CA GLY A 25 -27.69 -0.70 -5.38
C GLY A 25 -27.31 -0.91 -6.85
N LEU A 26 -28.24 -0.70 -7.79
CA LEU A 26 -27.98 -0.90 -9.20
C LEU A 26 -27.18 0.27 -9.79
N ARG A 27 -26.30 -0.08 -10.73
CA ARG A 27 -25.45 0.87 -11.47
C ARG A 27 -26.15 1.29 -12.75
N TYR A 28 -26.78 2.46 -12.74
CA TYR A 28 -27.40 3.05 -13.91
C TYR A 28 -26.40 3.86 -14.73
N ALA A 29 -26.60 3.91 -16.04
CA ALA A 29 -25.70 4.55 -17.00
C ALA A 29 -25.47 6.05 -16.75
N ASP A 30 -26.46 6.73 -16.15
CA ASP A 30 -26.42 8.15 -15.79
C ASP A 30 -25.71 8.43 -14.45
N LYS A 31 -25.58 7.40 -13.59
CA LYS A 31 -24.92 7.49 -12.28
C LYS A 31 -23.49 6.96 -12.28
N ILE A 32 -23.02 6.45 -13.41
CA ILE A 32 -21.64 5.95 -13.58
C ILE A 32 -20.92 6.79 -14.64
N SER A 33 -19.59 6.80 -14.58
CA SER A 33 -18.79 7.40 -15.63
C SER A 33 -19.09 6.75 -16.99
N ALA A 34 -18.99 7.53 -18.07
CA ALA A 34 -19.15 7.02 -19.42
C ALA A 34 -18.23 5.82 -19.71
N ARG A 35 -18.63 4.92 -20.61
CA ARG A 35 -17.79 3.78 -21.01
C ARG A 35 -16.55 4.22 -21.78
N THR A 36 -16.71 5.28 -22.58
CA THR A 36 -15.61 5.89 -23.34
C THR A 36 -15.05 7.05 -22.54
N GLN A 37 -13.75 7.00 -22.25
CA GLN A 37 -13.02 8.07 -21.57
C GLN A 37 -12.12 8.79 -22.58
N PRO A 38 -11.91 10.11 -22.44
CA PRO A 38 -10.93 10.83 -23.25
C PRO A 38 -9.52 10.32 -22.97
N GLN A 39 -8.60 10.54 -23.91
CA GLN A 39 -7.20 10.17 -23.72
C GLN A 39 -6.60 10.95 -22.53
N PRO A 40 -6.03 10.27 -21.52
CA PRO A 40 -5.44 10.95 -20.37
C PRO A 40 -4.04 11.47 -20.69
N ASN A 41 -3.69 12.65 -20.15
CA ASN A 41 -2.30 13.12 -20.08
C ASN A 41 -1.76 12.87 -18.66
N VAL A 42 -1.02 11.78 -18.49
CA VAL A 42 -0.52 11.35 -17.18
C VAL A 42 0.81 12.05 -16.88
N PRO A 43 1.00 12.65 -15.69
CA PRO A 43 2.27 13.27 -15.34
C PRO A 43 3.37 12.22 -15.26
N PHE A 44 4.58 12.65 -15.59
CA PHE A 44 5.75 11.77 -15.54
C PHE A 44 6.17 11.44 -14.10
N GLY A 45 6.84 10.28 -13.93
CA GLY A 45 7.40 9.88 -12.66
C GLY A 45 8.65 10.70 -12.25
N PRO A 46 9.11 10.57 -11.00
CA PRO A 46 10.20 11.39 -10.43
C PRO A 46 11.54 11.33 -11.17
N TYR A 47 11.78 10.26 -11.91
CA TYR A 47 13.01 9.98 -12.64
C TYR A 47 12.90 10.18 -14.16
N HIS A 48 11.85 10.86 -14.64
CA HIS A 48 11.74 11.26 -16.04
C HIS A 48 12.61 12.51 -16.31
N LYS A 49 13.93 12.34 -16.24
CA LYS A 49 14.93 13.39 -16.46
C LYS A 49 16.00 12.86 -17.42
N THR A 50 16.62 13.75 -18.19
CA THR A 50 17.62 13.39 -19.21
C THR A 50 19.03 13.15 -18.63
N SER A 51 19.34 13.73 -17.48
CA SER A 51 20.67 13.64 -16.86
C SER A 51 20.58 13.36 -15.35
N LYS A 52 21.67 12.83 -14.78
CA LYS A 52 21.78 12.49 -13.35
C LYS A 52 20.75 11.45 -12.87
N VAL A 53 20.35 10.53 -13.74
CA VAL A 53 19.38 9.44 -13.44
C VAL A 53 20.06 8.06 -13.49
N TYR A 54 21.16 7.90 -12.78
CA TYR A 54 21.80 6.58 -12.67
C TYR A 54 20.93 5.63 -11.86
N TYR A 55 20.81 4.38 -12.30
CA TYR A 55 19.97 3.39 -11.61
C TYR A 55 20.54 3.01 -10.23
N TYR A 56 21.86 3.01 -10.07
CA TYR A 56 22.53 2.55 -8.85
C TYR A 56 22.15 3.37 -7.60
N THR A 57 21.82 4.67 -7.74
CA THR A 57 21.44 5.53 -6.61
C THR A 57 20.02 5.30 -6.11
N ARG A 58 19.17 4.63 -6.91
CA ARG A 58 17.75 4.40 -6.60
C ARG A 58 17.38 2.93 -6.45
N ASP A 59 18.34 2.02 -6.65
CA ASP A 59 18.09 0.58 -6.60
C ASP A 59 18.04 0.07 -5.15
N ALA A 60 16.90 0.30 -4.49
CA ALA A 60 16.68 -0.18 -3.13
C ALA A 60 16.77 -1.71 -3.01
N ARG A 61 16.58 -2.47 -4.10
CA ARG A 61 16.68 -3.94 -4.07
C ARG A 61 18.09 -4.42 -3.76
N ARG A 62 19.11 -3.62 -4.11
CA ARG A 62 20.52 -3.90 -3.81
C ARG A 62 20.99 -3.29 -2.49
N SER A 63 20.21 -2.37 -1.93
CA SER A 63 20.44 -1.81 -0.59
C SER A 63 19.89 -2.69 0.53
N VAL A 64 19.26 -3.82 0.21
CA VAL A 64 18.79 -4.78 1.20
C VAL A 64 19.98 -5.51 1.80
N GLU A 65 20.29 -5.19 3.04
CA GLU A 65 21.29 -5.90 3.83
C GLU A 65 20.70 -7.20 4.42
N PRO A 66 21.53 -8.23 4.65
CA PRO A 66 21.10 -9.41 5.39
C PRO A 66 20.62 -9.00 6.80
N PRO A 67 19.71 -9.78 7.40
CA PRO A 67 19.17 -9.46 8.72
C PRO A 67 20.28 -9.37 9.76
N SER A 68 20.16 -8.40 10.68
CA SER A 68 21.08 -8.28 11.80
C SER A 68 20.90 -9.43 12.79
N VAL A 69 21.99 -10.15 13.07
CA VAL A 69 21.98 -11.26 14.01
C VAL A 69 22.10 -10.70 15.44
N ILE A 70 20.98 -10.67 16.16
CA ILE A 70 20.92 -10.15 17.55
C ILE A 70 21.49 -11.18 18.55
N TYR A 71 21.30 -12.46 18.27
CA TYR A 71 21.84 -13.57 19.04
C TYR A 71 22.00 -14.79 18.13
N ALA A 72 23.19 -15.41 18.14
CA ALA A 72 23.44 -16.70 17.51
C ALA A 72 24.06 -17.63 18.55
N ALA A 73 23.26 -18.53 19.11
CA ALA A 73 23.79 -19.68 19.81
C ALA A 73 24.39 -20.64 18.76
N ASN A 74 25.72 -20.76 18.74
CA ASN A 74 26.46 -21.81 18.03
C ASN A 74 26.05 -22.04 16.57
N GLN A 75 26.07 -20.99 15.74
CA GLN A 75 26.15 -21.23 14.30
C GLN A 75 27.53 -21.79 13.99
N LEU A 76 27.59 -23.07 13.63
CA LEU A 76 28.79 -23.71 13.11
C LEU A 76 29.21 -22.96 11.84
N LYS A 77 30.25 -22.14 11.91
CA LYS A 77 31.05 -21.87 10.71
C LYS A 77 31.54 -23.24 10.23
N ALA A 78 31.50 -23.49 8.93
CA ALA A 78 32.37 -24.51 8.35
C ALA A 78 33.81 -24.13 8.76
N GLY A 79 34.34 -24.77 9.82
CA GLY A 79 35.61 -24.36 10.42
C GLY A 79 35.72 -24.50 11.94
N LYS A 80 35.24 -23.55 12.74
CA LYS A 80 35.60 -23.46 14.18
C LYS A 80 34.57 -22.74 15.05
N VAL A 81 34.36 -23.27 16.27
CA VAL A 81 33.48 -22.76 17.34
C VAL A 81 34.34 -22.33 18.53
N ASP A 82 34.16 -21.12 19.05
CA ASP A 82 34.79 -20.65 20.30
C ASP A 82 33.74 -20.11 21.28
N LEU A 83 33.61 -20.79 22.42
CA LEU A 83 32.52 -20.62 23.40
C LEU A 83 32.82 -19.64 24.56
N SER A 84 33.92 -18.89 24.52
CA SER A 84 34.43 -18.16 25.69
C SER A 84 34.20 -16.64 25.71
N ARG A 85 33.54 -16.04 24.71
CA ARG A 85 33.60 -14.57 24.47
C ARG A 85 32.28 -13.77 24.57
N ILE A 86 31.15 -14.37 24.89
CA ILE A 86 29.87 -13.65 24.88
C ILE A 86 29.69 -12.90 26.21
N ASN A 87 29.95 -11.58 26.20
CA ASN A 87 29.58 -10.66 27.29
C ASN A 87 28.34 -9.86 26.85
N LEU A 88 27.25 -10.00 27.60
CA LEU A 88 25.93 -9.48 27.26
C LEU A 88 25.75 -8.05 27.81
N ASN A 89 26.06 -7.02 27.01
CA ASN A 89 25.54 -5.67 27.27
C ASN A 89 25.25 -4.94 25.94
N PRO A 90 24.00 -4.98 25.44
CA PRO A 90 23.65 -4.51 24.09
C PRO A 90 23.32 -3.01 23.95
N PHE A 91 23.40 -2.19 25.02
CA PHE A 91 22.93 -0.79 24.98
C PHE A 91 23.96 0.23 25.49
N LYS A 92 24.91 0.65 24.64
CA LYS A 92 25.74 1.84 24.92
C LYS A 92 25.77 2.90 23.82
N LYS A 93 25.07 2.72 22.70
CA LYS A 93 25.21 3.61 21.52
C LYS A 93 24.05 4.58 21.29
N GLN A 94 23.30 4.96 22.33
CA GLN A 94 22.17 5.89 22.21
C GLN A 94 22.42 7.32 22.72
N LEU A 95 23.65 7.71 23.09
CA LEU A 95 23.95 9.05 23.62
C LEU A 95 25.27 9.61 23.09
N SER A 96 25.37 9.94 21.80
CA SER A 96 26.55 10.70 21.30
C SER A 96 26.24 11.81 20.30
N ASP A 97 25.14 11.79 19.57
CA ASP A 97 24.95 12.78 18.49
C ASP A 97 23.74 13.66 18.81
N LYS A 98 24.05 14.78 19.45
CA LYS A 98 23.22 15.97 19.56
C LYS A 98 23.46 16.85 18.34
#